data_AF-A0A017S9P3-F1
#
_entry.id   AF-A0A017S9P3-F1
#
_cell.length_a   1.000
_cell.length_b   1.000
_cell.length_c   1.000
_cell.angle_alpha   90.00
_cell.angle_beta   90.00
_cell.angle_gamma   90.00
#
_symmetry.space_group_name_H-M   'P 1'
#
loop_
_entity.id
_entity.type
_entity.pdbx_description
1 polymer ?
#
loop_
_entity_poly.entity_id
_entity_poly.type
_entity_poly.pdbx_seq_one_letter_code
_entity_poly.pdbx_strand_id
1 'polypeptide(L)'
;MEQETALYLESHKRLLNWTQELEFLGYILSEIVDPHGLDKQGFTCHQAVDLPTIIYILRRACSRPGGRLRGVLSKQASKYFGDLLLRCKRIRNAMAHHAVLDDETMRTPQEAKEELGLQLQSVISQAASRYDIHQLSD
;
A
#
# COMPACT_ATOMS: atom_id res chain seq x y z
N MET A 1 -22.66 -25.76 -1.09
CA MET A 1 -22.82 -24.68 -2.08
C MET A 1 -23.12 -23.34 -1.41
N GLU A 2 -24.25 -23.14 -0.72
CA GLU A 2 -24.57 -21.82 -0.13
C GLU A 2 -23.53 -21.29 0.87
N GLN A 3 -23.02 -22.15 1.77
CA GLN A 3 -21.97 -21.76 2.73
C GLN A 3 -20.63 -21.40 2.05
N GLU A 4 -20.26 -22.13 1.00
CA GLU A 4 -19.02 -21.90 0.25
C GLU A 4 -19.09 -20.60 -0.57
N THR A 5 -20.26 -20.31 -1.15
CA THR A 5 -20.52 -19.03 -1.82
C THR A 5 -20.52 -17.85 -0.85
N ALA A 6 -21.09 -18.02 0.35
CA ALA A 6 -21.08 -16.98 1.38
C ALA A 6 -19.66 -16.67 1.87
N LEU A 7 -18.86 -17.70 2.17
CA LEU A 7 -17.45 -17.57 2.56
C LEU A 7 -16.60 -16.92 1.46
N TYR A 8 -16.82 -17.31 0.21
CA TYR A 8 -16.18 -16.68 -0.94
C TYR A 8 -16.52 -15.18 -1.05
N LEU A 9 -17.80 -14.80 -0.96
CA LEU A 9 -18.21 -13.40 -1.06
C LEU A 9 -17.64 -12.56 0.08
N GLU A 10 -17.64 -13.08 1.31
CA GLU A 10 -17.11 -12.39 2.47
C GLU A 10 -15.59 -12.18 2.38
N SER A 11 -14.84 -13.24 2.08
CA SER A 11 -13.38 -13.15 1.92
C SER A 11 -12.99 -12.21 0.78
N HIS A 12 -13.69 -12.28 -0.36
CA HIS A 12 -13.43 -11.41 -1.50
C HIS A 12 -13.73 -9.93 -1.19
N LYS A 13 -14.83 -9.64 -0.47
CA LYS A 13 -15.15 -8.29 -0.02
C LYS A 13 -14.09 -7.73 0.92
N ARG A 14 -13.56 -8.55 1.84
CA ARG A 14 -12.47 -8.16 2.75
C ARG A 14 -11.19 -7.85 1.97
N LEU A 15 -10.78 -8.73 1.05
CA LEU A 15 -9.59 -8.53 0.21
C LEU A 15 -9.70 -7.26 -0.65
N LEU A 16 -10.86 -7.01 -1.26
CA LEU A 16 -11.11 -5.80 -2.05
C LEU A 16 -10.95 -4.53 -1.21
N ASN A 17 -11.60 -4.49 -0.04
CA ASN A 17 -11.50 -3.34 0.87
C ASN A 17 -10.05 -3.10 1.31
N TRP A 18 -9.32 -4.17 1.64
CA TRP A 18 -7.91 -4.08 2.02
C TRP A 18 -7.04 -3.55 0.89
N THR A 19 -7.26 -4.00 -0.35
CA THR A 19 -6.55 -3.51 -1.52
C THR A 19 -6.80 -2.01 -1.72
N GLN A 20 -8.05 -1.57 -1.69
CA GLN A 20 -8.40 -0.15 -1.86
C GLN A 20 -7.77 0.75 -0.79
N GLU A 21 -7.79 0.31 0.47
CA GLU A 21 -7.17 1.06 1.57
C GLU A 21 -5.65 1.21 1.38
N LEU A 22 -4.96 0.12 1.01
CA LEU A 22 -3.52 0.13 0.77
C LEU A 22 -3.15 0.94 -0.48
N GLU A 23 -3.97 0.90 -1.53
CA GLU A 23 -3.81 1.73 -2.73
C GLU A 23 -3.93 3.21 -2.40
N PHE A 24 -4.95 3.60 -1.63
CA PHE A 24 -5.16 4.98 -1.22
C PHE A 24 -4.01 5.52 -0.37
N LEU A 25 -3.61 4.79 0.67
CA LEU A 25 -2.48 5.17 1.52
C LEU A 25 -1.16 5.22 0.73
N GLY A 26 -0.95 4.24 -0.14
CA GLY A 26 0.23 4.18 -1.00
C GLY A 26 0.30 5.33 -2.00
N TYR A 27 -0.84 5.73 -2.56
CA TYR A 27 -0.97 6.88 -3.44
C TYR A 27 -0.57 8.17 -2.72
N ILE A 28 -1.14 8.43 -1.53
CA ILE A 28 -0.79 9.60 -0.71
C ILE A 28 0.71 9.65 -0.45
N LEU A 29 1.29 8.54 0.01
CA LEU A 29 2.73 8.51 0.29
C LEU A 29 3.56 8.79 -0.98
N SER A 30 3.15 8.23 -2.12
CA SER A 30 3.83 8.42 -3.40
C SER A 30 3.86 9.89 -3.81
N GLU A 31 2.74 10.60 -3.69
CA GLU A 31 2.64 12.03 -3.99
C GLU A 31 3.51 12.89 -3.06
N ILE A 32 3.64 12.51 -1.78
CA ILE A 32 4.50 13.24 -0.84
C ILE A 32 5.99 13.06 -1.20
N VAL A 33 6.40 11.83 -1.49
CA VAL A 33 7.82 11.48 -1.66
C VAL A 33 8.35 11.71 -3.08
N ASP A 34 7.48 11.77 -4.07
CA ASP A 34 7.81 12.11 -5.46
C ASP A 34 6.67 12.94 -6.08
N PRO A 35 6.56 14.25 -5.75
CA PRO A 35 5.51 15.10 -6.29
C PRO A 35 5.51 15.08 -7.82
N HIS A 36 4.32 14.90 -8.41
CA HIS A 36 4.12 14.73 -9.87
C HIS A 36 4.77 13.47 -10.45
N GLY A 37 5.28 12.56 -9.63
CA GLY A 37 5.87 11.30 -10.07
C GLY A 37 4.85 10.35 -10.68
N LEU A 38 3.63 10.36 -10.15
CA LEU A 38 2.49 9.61 -10.69
C LEU A 38 1.95 10.24 -11.98
N ASP A 39 1.76 11.56 -11.99
CA ASP A 39 1.34 12.30 -13.20
C ASP A 39 2.29 12.06 -14.38
N LYS A 40 3.60 12.11 -14.15
CA LYS A 40 4.62 11.84 -15.18
C LYS A 40 4.58 10.41 -15.74
N GLN A 41 4.01 9.48 -14.98
CA GLN A 41 3.80 8.10 -15.39
C GLN A 41 2.40 7.86 -15.98
N GLY A 42 1.60 8.92 -16.15
CA GLY A 42 0.27 8.87 -16.73
C GLY A 42 -0.85 8.57 -15.73
N PHE A 43 -0.56 8.58 -14.44
CA PHE A 43 -1.54 8.31 -13.40
C PHE A 43 -2.09 9.62 -12.83
N THR A 44 -3.25 10.05 -13.34
CA THR A 44 -3.85 11.36 -13.00
C THR A 44 -4.73 11.34 -11.74
N CYS A 45 -5.02 10.16 -11.18
CA CYS A 45 -5.76 10.01 -9.93
C CYS A 45 -5.45 8.69 -9.24
N HIS A 46 -5.79 8.57 -7.96
CA HIS A 46 -5.55 7.35 -7.17
C HIS A 46 -6.21 6.10 -7.74
N GLN A 47 -7.38 6.23 -8.37
CA GLN A 47 -8.11 5.11 -8.98
C GLN A 47 -7.38 4.52 -10.19
N ALA A 48 -6.40 5.25 -10.74
CA ALA A 48 -5.57 4.78 -11.84
C ALA A 48 -4.34 3.97 -11.37
N VAL A 49 -4.05 3.96 -10.06
CA VAL A 49 -2.81 3.37 -9.52
C VAL A 49 -3.13 2.14 -8.69
N ASP A 50 -2.94 0.97 -9.30
CA ASP A 50 -3.14 -0.30 -8.62
C ASP A 50 -2.04 -0.59 -7.58
N LEU A 51 -2.34 -1.48 -6.63
CA LEU A 51 -1.41 -1.87 -5.57
C LEU A 51 -0.05 -2.36 -6.11
N PRO A 52 0.04 -3.16 -7.19
CA PRO A 52 1.30 -3.49 -7.84
C PRO A 52 2.14 -2.27 -8.24
N THR A 53 1.51 -1.25 -8.83
CA THR A 53 2.16 0.00 -9.23
C THR A 53 2.65 0.77 -8.01
N ILE A 54 1.83 0.90 -6.97
CA ILE A 54 2.22 1.50 -5.68
C ILE A 54 3.46 0.79 -5.09
N ILE A 55 3.42 -0.54 -5.02
CA ILE A 55 4.54 -1.35 -4.50
C ILE A 55 5.80 -1.07 -5.31
N TYR A 56 5.70 -1.03 -6.64
CA TYR A 56 6.84 -0.75 -7.51
C TYR A 56 7.44 0.64 -7.24
N ILE A 57 6.61 1.68 -7.20
CA ILE A 57 7.03 3.08 -7.01
C ILE A 57 7.68 3.27 -5.64
N LEU A 58 7.01 2.85 -4.57
CA LEU A 58 7.51 3.03 -3.21
C LEU A 58 8.79 2.22 -2.95
N ARG A 59 8.93 1.01 -3.50
CA ARG A 59 10.19 0.24 -3.39
C ARG A 59 11.36 0.92 -4.10
N ARG A 60 11.12 1.57 -5.24
CA ARG A 60 12.14 2.39 -5.90
C ARG A 60 12.50 3.59 -5.03
N ALA A 61 11.51 4.25 -4.43
CA ALA A 61 11.75 5.37 -3.51
C ALA A 61 12.57 4.96 -2.28
N CYS A 62 12.37 3.76 -1.71
CA CYS A 62 13.17 3.23 -0.60
C CYS A 62 14.66 3.05 -0.96
N SER A 63 14.93 2.78 -2.24
CA SER A 63 16.27 2.46 -2.74
C SER A 63 16.99 3.65 -3.34
N ARG A 64 16.29 4.77 -3.61
CA ARG A 64 16.84 5.97 -4.25
C ARG A 64 17.68 6.79 -3.26
N PRO A 65 19.00 6.90 -3.44
CA PRO A 65 19.83 7.75 -2.59
C PRO A 65 19.40 9.21 -2.70
N GLY A 66 19.33 9.92 -1.56
CA GLY A 66 18.91 11.32 -1.52
C GLY A 66 17.43 11.58 -1.86
N GLY A 67 16.63 10.53 -2.11
CA GLY A 67 15.19 10.68 -2.31
C GLY A 67 14.45 11.12 -1.05
N ARG A 68 13.24 11.68 -1.19
CA ARG A 68 12.48 12.17 -0.03
C ARG A 68 12.18 11.06 1.00
N LEU A 69 11.81 9.87 0.55
CA LEU A 69 11.57 8.75 1.47
C LEU A 69 12.81 8.38 2.30
N ARG A 70 14.02 8.58 1.79
CA ARG A 70 15.28 8.40 2.53
C ARG A 70 15.59 9.51 3.53
N GLY A 71 14.96 10.67 3.37
CA GLY A 71 14.98 11.74 4.38
C GLY A 71 14.02 11.46 5.54
N VAL A 72 13.03 10.59 5.34
CA VAL A 72 12.04 10.20 6.36
C VAL A 72 12.47 8.92 7.07
N LEU A 73 12.88 7.90 6.30
CA LEU A 73 13.22 6.58 6.82
C LEU A 73 14.73 6.34 6.88
N SER A 74 15.19 5.75 7.98
CA SER A 74 16.53 5.19 8.08
C SER A 74 16.76 4.08 7.04
N LYS A 75 18.02 3.67 6.82
CA LYS A 75 18.33 2.58 5.87
C LYS A 75 17.64 1.27 6.25
N GLN A 76 17.65 0.94 7.54
CA GLN A 76 17.02 -0.28 8.05
C GLN A 76 15.49 -0.20 7.93
N ALA A 77 14.91 0.95 8.30
CA ALA A 77 13.47 1.16 8.19
C ALA A 77 12.99 1.14 6.72
N SER A 78 13.76 1.73 5.80
CA SER A 78 13.47 1.67 4.35
C SER A 78 13.48 0.24 3.81
N LYS A 79 14.43 -0.58 4.27
CA LYS A 79 14.50 -2.00 3.87
C LYS A 79 13.29 -2.77 4.38
N TYR A 80 13.00 -2.64 5.68
CA TYR A 80 11.84 -3.29 6.30
C TYR A 80 10.51 -2.88 5.64
N PHE A 81 10.32 -1.57 5.41
CA PHE A 81 9.15 -1.07 4.68
C PHE A 81 9.04 -1.66 3.26
N GLY A 82 10.17 -1.73 2.54
CA GLY A 82 10.23 -2.38 1.23
C GLY A 82 9.85 -3.87 1.25
N ASP A 83 10.22 -4.59 2.32
CA ASP A 83 9.87 -6.00 2.51
C ASP A 83 8.38 -6.17 2.85
N LEU A 84 7.78 -5.25 3.62
CA LEU A 84 6.33 -5.23 3.88
C LEU A 84 5.49 -5.01 2.63
N LEU A 85 5.91 -4.06 1.78
CA LEU A 85 5.28 -3.83 0.47
C LEU A 85 5.24 -5.12 -0.37
N LEU A 86 6.33 -5.91 -0.35
CA LEU A 86 6.38 -7.20 -1.05
C LEU A 86 5.42 -8.23 -0.45
N ARG A 87 5.29 -8.29 0.89
CA ARG A 87 4.36 -9.22 1.56
C ARG A 87 2.91 -8.92 1.16
N CYS A 88 2.53 -7.65 1.05
CA CYS A 88 1.18 -7.26 0.63
C CYS A 88 0.84 -7.60 -0.83
N LYS A 89 1.82 -7.92 -1.68
CA LYS A 89 1.56 -8.52 -3.01
C LYS A 89 0.74 -9.81 -2.90
N ARG A 90 0.80 -10.52 -1.77
CA ARG A 90 0.01 -11.73 -1.50
C ARG A 90 -1.49 -11.43 -1.42
N ILE A 91 -1.90 -10.28 -0.87
CA ILE A 91 -3.31 -9.85 -0.82
C ILE A 91 -3.86 -9.70 -2.24
N ARG A 92 -3.13 -8.97 -3.10
CA ARG A 92 -3.49 -8.83 -4.52
C ARG A 92 -3.52 -10.16 -5.25
N ASN A 93 -2.55 -11.04 -5.01
CA ASN A 93 -2.52 -12.35 -5.65
C ASN A 93 -3.73 -13.21 -5.23
N ALA A 94 -4.09 -13.21 -3.95
CA ALA A 94 -5.28 -13.91 -3.47
C ALA A 94 -6.55 -13.37 -4.13
N MET A 95 -6.67 -12.04 -4.24
CA MET A 95 -7.78 -11.37 -4.93
C MET A 95 -7.84 -11.74 -6.43
N ALA A 96 -6.71 -11.66 -7.14
CA ALA A 96 -6.61 -11.92 -8.57
C ALA A 96 -6.86 -13.38 -8.96
N HIS A 97 -6.59 -14.32 -8.05
CA HIS A 97 -6.84 -15.74 -8.27
C HIS A 97 -8.19 -16.21 -7.73
N HIS A 98 -9.04 -15.30 -7.23
CA HIS A 98 -10.35 -15.64 -6.64
C HIS A 98 -10.23 -16.77 -5.60
N ALA A 99 -9.15 -16.76 -4.82
CA ALA A 99 -8.89 -17.81 -3.85
C ALA A 99 -10.00 -17.81 -2.79
N VAL A 100 -10.62 -18.97 -2.57
CA VAL A 100 -11.52 -19.18 -1.42
C VAL A 100 -10.61 -19.29 -0.19
N LEU A 101 -10.62 -18.25 0.64
CA LEU A 101 -9.85 -18.23 1.88
C LEU A 101 -10.83 -18.34 3.06
N ASP A 102 -10.55 -19.29 3.94
CA ASP A 102 -11.18 -19.39 5.26
C ASP A 102 -10.51 -18.47 6.28
N ASP A 103 -11.01 -18.43 7.51
CA ASP A 103 -10.48 -17.54 8.56
C ASP A 103 -9.01 -17.82 8.91
N GLU A 104 -8.57 -19.08 8.82
CA GLU A 104 -7.18 -19.45 9.11
C GLU A 104 -6.23 -18.93 8.03
N THR A 105 -6.60 -19.14 6.76
CA THR A 105 -5.82 -18.69 5.59
C THR A 105 -5.92 -17.18 5.36
N MET A 106 -6.98 -16.52 5.87
CA MET A 106 -7.13 -15.06 5.89
C MET A 106 -6.24 -14.35 6.91
N ARG A 107 -5.71 -15.07 7.92
CA ARG A 107 -4.91 -14.47 9.00
C ARG A 107 -3.63 -13.82 8.48
N THR A 108 -2.85 -14.52 7.65
CA THR A 108 -1.58 -13.97 7.14
C THR A 108 -1.78 -12.73 6.24
N PRO A 109 -2.72 -12.71 5.27
CA PRO A 109 -3.07 -11.51 4.54
C PRO A 109 -3.53 -10.36 5.44
N GLN A 110 -4.32 -10.65 6.49
CA GLN A 110 -4.79 -9.66 7.44
C GLN A 110 -3.63 -9.02 8.22
N GLU A 111 -2.74 -9.84 8.80
CA GLU A 111 -1.57 -9.35 9.53
C GLU A 111 -0.68 -8.47 8.64
N ALA A 112 -0.44 -8.90 7.40
CA ALA A 112 0.34 -8.12 6.43
C ALA A 112 -0.34 -6.78 6.11
N LYS A 113 -1.67 -6.77 5.96
CA LYS A 113 -2.46 -5.56 5.74
C LYS A 113 -2.35 -4.61 6.91
N GLU A 114 -2.56 -5.10 8.13
CA GLU A 114 -2.57 -4.29 9.35
C GLU A 114 -1.18 -3.67 9.59
N GLU A 115 -0.13 -4.47 9.47
CA GLU A 115 1.26 -4.03 9.62
C GLU A 115 1.62 -2.98 8.56
N LEU A 116 1.31 -3.22 7.28
CA LEU A 116 1.61 -2.25 6.22
C LEU A 116 0.76 -0.98 6.36
N GLY A 117 -0.51 -1.09 6.71
CA GLY A 117 -1.41 0.07 6.91
C GLY A 117 -0.88 1.02 7.98
N LEU A 118 -0.47 0.47 9.13
CA LEU A 118 0.15 1.25 10.21
C LEU A 118 1.46 1.90 9.78
N GLN A 119 2.31 1.16 9.05
CA GLN A 119 3.56 1.72 8.55
C GLN A 119 3.33 2.83 7.51
N LEU A 120 2.39 2.65 6.58
CA LEU A 120 2.03 3.70 5.62
C LEU A 120 1.55 4.96 6.33
N GLN A 121 0.61 4.86 7.26
CA GLN A 121 0.12 6.01 8.03
C GLN A 121 1.23 6.72 8.82
N SER A 122 2.10 5.95 9.47
CA SER A 122 3.24 6.49 10.21
C SER A 122 4.21 7.23 9.29
N VAL A 123 4.57 6.64 8.15
CA VAL A 123 5.50 7.25 7.18
C VAL A 123 4.89 8.47 6.52
N ILE A 124 3.59 8.44 6.16
CA ILE A 124 2.86 9.60 5.65
C ILE A 124 2.92 10.75 6.64
N SER A 125 2.64 10.48 7.93
CA SER A 125 2.65 11.51 8.97
C SER A 125 4.04 12.14 9.14
N GLN A 126 5.08 11.31 9.17
CA GLN A 126 6.47 11.78 9.26
C GLN A 126 6.90 12.56 8.00
N ALA A 127 6.50 12.09 6.82
CA ALA A 127 6.83 12.73 5.56
C ALA A 127 6.10 14.08 5.41
N ALA A 128 4.81 14.14 5.74
CA ALA A 128 4.04 15.37 5.73
C ALA A 128 4.63 16.42 6.68
N SER A 129 4.96 16.02 7.92
CA SER A 129 5.61 16.92 8.89
C SER A 129 7.00 17.38 8.40
N ARG A 130 7.81 16.48 7.83
CA ARG A 130 9.16 16.82 7.35
C ARG A 130 9.13 17.77 6.16
N TYR A 131 8.15 17.64 5.28
CA TYR A 131 8.04 18.40 4.04
C TYR A 131 7.03 19.54 4.12
N ASP A 132 6.63 19.92 5.33
CA ASP A 132 5.76 21.06 5.62
C ASP A 132 4.43 21.01 4.83
N ILE A 133 3.91 19.79 4.63
CA ILE A 133 2.63 19.56 3.96
C ILE A 133 1.54 19.75 5.01
N HIS A 134 1.28 21.02 5.33
CA HIS A 134 0.20 21.44 6.20
C HIS A 134 -1.03 21.72 5.34
N GLN A 135 -1.95 20.76 5.31
CA GLN A 135 -3.25 20.83 4.65
C GLN A 135 -3.22 21.00 3.12
N LEU A 136 -3.78 20.00 2.41
CA LEU A 136 -4.43 20.26 1.14
C LEU A 136 -5.73 21.01 1.47
N SER A 137 -5.66 22.33 1.59
CA SER A 137 -6.82 23.21 1.66
C SER A 137 -7.20 23.65 0.26
N ASP A 138 -8.16 22.94 -0.33
CA ASP A 138 -9.48 23.43 -0.80
C ASP A 138 -10.18 22.36 -1.65
#